data_AF-A0AA37TLB8-F1
#
_entry.id   AF-A0AA37TLB8-F1
#
_cell.length_a   1.000
_cell.length_b   1.000
_cell.length_c   1.000
_cell.angle_alpha   90.00
_cell.angle_beta   90.00
_cell.angle_gamma   90.00
#
_symmetry.space_group_name_H-M   'P 1'
#
loop_
_entity.id
_entity.type
_entity.pdbx_description
1 polymer ?
#
loop_
_entity_poly.entity_id
_entity_poly.type
_entity_poly.pdbx_seq_one_letter_code
_entity_poly.pdbx_strand_id
1 'polypeptide(L)'
;MVPEEPALDVTGDETRAQDLATELRAVQARLEAALAEAASLKVLLAVRTHQHDQTWQARQRLAAECDAAGAQVAALAAEREAAASRAAEAVAEADERAEAVRTVLGAVLASIGARALDRRRFQDLIARAGREAPDHGPGAARHAVLLTEARRVLGIPSQGS
;
A
#
# COMPACT_ATOMS: atom_id res chain seq x y z
N MET A 1 -10.45 -31.12 -111.14
CA MET A 1 -9.38 -31.13 -110.13
C MET A 1 -10.00 -30.72 -108.82
N VAL A 2 -10.09 -31.65 -107.87
CA VAL A 2 -10.70 -31.44 -106.55
C VAL A 2 -9.69 -30.69 -105.66
N PRO A 3 -10.09 -29.65 -104.90
CA PRO A 3 -9.19 -28.98 -103.98
C PRO A 3 -8.95 -29.86 -102.74
N GLU A 4 -7.68 -30.06 -102.39
CA GLU A 4 -7.24 -30.69 -101.14
C GLU A 4 -7.58 -29.76 -99.96
N GLU A 5 -8.48 -30.19 -99.09
CA GLU A 5 -8.70 -29.58 -97.78
C GLU A 5 -7.48 -29.84 -96.89
N PRO A 6 -6.90 -28.82 -96.22
CA PRO A 6 -5.82 -29.06 -95.28
C PRO A 6 -6.37 -29.82 -94.06
N ALA A 7 -5.83 -31.00 -93.81
CA ALA A 7 -6.08 -31.76 -92.59
C ALA A 7 -5.64 -30.93 -91.37
N LEU A 8 -6.60 -30.26 -90.73
CA LEU A 8 -6.42 -29.68 -89.40
C LEU A 8 -6.14 -30.83 -88.43
N ASP A 9 -5.01 -30.78 -87.73
CA ASP A 9 -4.66 -31.73 -86.67
C ASP A 9 -5.55 -31.49 -85.45
N VAL A 10 -6.80 -31.96 -85.54
CA VAL A 10 -7.82 -31.90 -84.48
C VAL A 10 -7.33 -32.61 -83.21
N THR A 11 -6.45 -33.60 -83.35
CA THR A 11 -5.95 -34.41 -82.23
C THR A 11 -4.92 -33.65 -81.38
N GLY A 12 -4.07 -32.83 -82.00
CA GLY A 12 -3.15 -31.93 -81.30
C GLY A 12 -3.87 -30.82 -80.52
N ASP A 13 -4.97 -30.30 -81.05
CA ASP A 13 -5.76 -29.23 -80.41
C ASP A 13 -6.62 -29.78 -79.26
N GLU A 14 -7.20 -30.97 -79.40
CA GLU A 14 -7.90 -31.67 -78.32
C GLU A 14 -6.97 -32.03 -77.15
N THR A 15 -5.77 -32.51 -77.43
CA THR A 15 -4.77 -32.85 -76.40
C THR A 15 -4.38 -31.59 -75.61
N ARG A 16 -4.14 -30.47 -76.32
CA ARG A 16 -3.81 -29.18 -75.70
C ARG A 16 -4.95 -28.64 -74.85
N ALA A 17 -6.20 -28.74 -75.31
CA ALA A 17 -7.36 -28.34 -74.53
C ALA A 17 -7.50 -29.16 -73.24
N GLN A 18 -7.19 -30.46 -73.30
CA GLN A 18 -7.23 -31.36 -72.16
C GLN A 18 -6.10 -31.10 -71.15
N ASP A 19 -4.90 -30.76 -71.63
CA ASP A 19 -3.77 -30.35 -70.79
C ASP A 19 -4.10 -29.05 -70.04
N LEU A 20 -4.61 -28.03 -70.74
CA LEU A 20 -5.03 -26.77 -70.12
C LEU A 20 -6.16 -26.97 -69.10
N ALA A 21 -7.13 -27.84 -69.39
CA ALA A 21 -8.18 -28.17 -68.44
C ALA A 21 -7.61 -28.86 -67.18
N THR A 22 -6.57 -29.67 -67.34
CA THR A 22 -5.87 -30.34 -66.23
C THR A 22 -5.08 -29.33 -65.39
N GLU A 23 -4.35 -28.42 -66.05
CA GLU A 23 -3.63 -27.34 -65.38
C GLU A 23 -4.59 -26.41 -64.62
N LEU A 24 -5.71 -26.02 -65.23
CA LEU A 24 -6.72 -25.18 -64.58
C LEU A 24 -7.29 -25.84 -63.32
N ARG A 25 -7.59 -27.15 -63.37
CA ARG A 25 -8.03 -27.89 -62.16
C ARG A 25 -6.96 -27.94 -61.09
N ALA A 26 -5.70 -28.15 -61.48
CA ALA A 26 -4.58 -28.16 -60.54
C ALA A 26 -4.37 -26.79 -59.87
N VAL A 27 -4.49 -25.70 -60.64
CA VAL A 27 -4.44 -24.33 -60.11
C VAL A 27 -5.64 -24.04 -59.19
N GLN A 28 -6.84 -24.48 -59.58
CA GLN A 28 -8.04 -24.32 -58.75
C GLN A 28 -7.88 -25.04 -57.40
N ALA A 29 -7.41 -26.29 -57.39
CA ALA A 29 -7.17 -27.03 -56.16
C ALA A 29 -6.13 -26.35 -55.26
N ARG A 30 -5.06 -25.79 -55.85
CA ARG A 30 -4.05 -25.01 -55.11
C ARG A 30 -4.63 -23.73 -54.50
N LEU A 31 -5.51 -23.04 -55.23
CA LEU A 31 -6.19 -21.84 -54.72
C LEU A 31 -7.11 -22.19 -53.54
N GLU A 32 -7.92 -23.25 -53.67
CA GLU A 32 -8.80 -23.71 -52.59
C GLU A 32 -8.01 -24.11 -51.34
N ALA A 33 -6.89 -24.82 -51.51
CA ALA A 33 -5.99 -25.17 -50.41
C ALA A 33 -5.38 -23.93 -49.73
N ALA A 34 -4.91 -22.94 -50.51
CA ALA A 34 -4.35 -21.70 -49.98
C ALA A 34 -5.41 -20.87 -49.22
N LEU A 35 -6.66 -20.85 -49.69
CA LEU A 35 -7.75 -20.19 -48.99
C LEU A 35 -8.09 -20.88 -47.67
N ALA A 36 -8.08 -22.22 -47.64
CA ALA A 36 -8.29 -22.99 -46.42
C ALA A 36 -7.16 -22.74 -45.39
N GLU A 37 -5.91 -22.69 -45.85
CA GLU A 37 -4.76 -22.36 -45.00
C GLU A 37 -4.86 -20.93 -44.45
N ALA A 38 -5.19 -19.95 -45.30
CA ALA A 38 -5.40 -18.57 -44.87
C ALA A 38 -6.53 -18.44 -43.83
N ALA A 39 -7.60 -19.21 -43.97
CA ALA A 39 -8.68 -19.25 -42.98
C ALA A 39 -8.20 -19.81 -41.64
N SER A 40 -7.43 -20.91 -41.65
CA SER A 40 -6.84 -21.50 -40.45
C SER A 40 -5.89 -20.52 -39.73
N LEU A 41 -5.01 -19.86 -40.48
CA LEU A 41 -4.08 -18.88 -39.92
C LEU A 41 -4.79 -17.68 -39.29
N LYS A 42 -5.88 -17.20 -39.88
CA LYS A 42 -6.71 -16.14 -39.28
C LYS A 42 -7.28 -16.54 -37.93
N VAL A 43 -7.77 -17.79 -37.81
CA VAL A 43 -8.27 -18.31 -36.53
C VAL A 43 -7.14 -18.39 -35.50
N LEU A 44 -5.98 -18.92 -35.88
CA LEU A 44 -4.83 -19.00 -34.98
C LEU A 44 -4.35 -17.61 -34.52
N LEU A 45 -4.32 -16.63 -35.41
CA LEU A 45 -3.96 -15.24 -35.06
C LEU A 45 -4.97 -14.63 -34.08
N ALA A 46 -6.27 -14.86 -34.30
CA ALA A 46 -7.32 -14.39 -33.40
C ALA A 46 -7.19 -15.01 -32.01
N VAL A 47 -6.98 -16.33 -31.94
CA VAL A 47 -6.74 -17.05 -30.68
C VAL A 47 -5.50 -16.52 -29.98
N ARG A 48 -4.39 -16.32 -30.71
CA ARG A 48 -3.14 -15.83 -30.14
C ARG A 48 -3.26 -14.42 -29.58
N THR A 49 -3.96 -13.54 -30.29
CA THR A 49 -4.21 -12.16 -29.85
C THR A 49 -5.08 -12.16 -28.60
N HIS A 50 -6.16 -12.95 -28.60
CA HIS A 50 -7.04 -13.07 -27.44
C HIS A 50 -6.29 -13.61 -26.21
N GLN A 51 -5.45 -14.62 -26.37
CA GLN A 51 -4.60 -15.13 -25.29
C GLN A 51 -3.63 -14.06 -24.78
N HIS A 52 -3.02 -13.29 -25.68
CA HIS A 52 -2.13 -12.20 -25.29
C HIS A 52 -2.88 -11.17 -24.42
N ASP A 53 -4.06 -10.72 -24.87
CA ASP A 53 -4.89 -9.76 -24.13
C ASP A 53 -5.28 -10.30 -22.75
N GLN A 54 -5.70 -11.56 -22.66
CA GLN A 54 -6.02 -12.21 -21.39
C GLN A 54 -4.81 -12.22 -20.45
N THR A 55 -3.63 -12.57 -20.94
CA THR A 55 -2.40 -12.60 -20.11
C THR A 55 -2.00 -11.20 -19.65
N TRP A 56 -2.18 -10.19 -20.50
CA TRP A 56 -1.91 -8.80 -20.15
C TRP A 56 -2.88 -8.30 -19.07
N GLN A 57 -4.19 -8.56 -19.22
CA GLN A 57 -5.20 -8.21 -18.22
C GLN A 57 -4.97 -8.92 -16.89
N ALA A 58 -4.60 -10.20 -16.90
CA ALA A 58 -4.28 -10.95 -15.69
C ALA A 58 -3.07 -10.34 -14.94
N ARG A 59 -2.02 -9.95 -15.68
CA ARG A 59 -0.86 -9.26 -15.09
C ARG A 59 -1.24 -7.91 -14.49
N GLN A 60 -2.09 -7.13 -15.15
CA GLN A 60 -2.55 -5.86 -14.61
C GLN A 60 -3.35 -6.02 -13.32
N ARG A 61 -4.24 -7.01 -13.26
CA ARG A 61 -5.00 -7.31 -12.04
C ARG A 61 -4.09 -7.69 -10.88
N LEU A 62 -3.14 -8.60 -11.13
CA LEU A 62 -2.15 -9.00 -10.12
C LEU A 62 -1.29 -7.82 -9.65
N ALA A 63 -0.85 -6.94 -10.57
CA ALA A 63 -0.10 -5.74 -10.20
C ALA A 63 -0.93 -4.81 -9.30
N ALA A 64 -2.19 -4.57 -9.65
CA ALA A 64 -3.09 -3.75 -8.84
C ALA A 64 -3.37 -4.35 -7.46
N GLU A 65 -3.51 -5.69 -7.36
CA GLU A 65 -3.65 -6.40 -6.09
C GLU A 65 -2.39 -6.28 -5.23
N CYS A 66 -1.20 -6.42 -5.83
CA CYS A 66 0.08 -6.21 -5.13
C CYS A 66 0.23 -4.77 -4.64
N ASP A 67 -0.12 -3.77 -5.45
CA ASP A 67 -0.06 -2.36 -5.06
C ASP A 67 -1.03 -2.07 -3.91
N ALA A 68 -2.26 -2.60 -3.98
CA ALA A 68 -3.25 -2.47 -2.93
C ALA A 68 -2.80 -3.14 -1.61
N ALA A 69 -2.24 -4.35 -1.69
CA ALA A 69 -1.67 -5.04 -0.53
C ALA A 69 -0.48 -4.26 0.06
N GLY A 70 0.39 -3.71 -0.79
CA GLY A 70 1.50 -2.86 -0.38
C GLY A 70 1.02 -1.61 0.37
N ALA A 71 -0.02 -0.94 -0.14
CA ALA A 71 -0.63 0.21 0.49
C ALA A 71 -1.26 -0.14 1.85
N GLN A 72 -1.93 -1.28 1.97
CA GLN A 72 -2.50 -1.75 3.24
C GLN A 72 -1.41 -2.03 4.29
N VAL A 73 -0.31 -2.70 3.89
CA VAL A 73 0.82 -2.97 4.78
C VAL A 73 1.47 -1.66 5.25
N ALA A 74 1.65 -0.69 4.34
CA ALA A 74 2.20 0.61 4.69
C ALA A 74 1.30 1.38 5.67
N ALA A 75 -0.02 1.35 5.48
CA ALA A 75 -0.98 1.96 6.39
C ALA A 75 -0.93 1.33 7.78
N LEU A 76 -0.94 0.00 7.88
CA LEU A 76 -0.83 -0.71 9.15
C LEU A 76 0.51 -0.44 9.86
N ALA A 77 1.61 -0.32 9.10
CA ALA A 77 2.91 0.04 9.67
C ALA A 77 2.90 1.46 10.24
N ALA A 78 2.32 2.43 9.52
CA ALA A 78 2.19 3.81 9.99
C ALA A 78 1.30 3.91 11.25
N GLU A 79 0.20 3.16 11.31
CA GLU A 79 -0.67 3.10 12.49
C GLU A 79 0.07 2.51 13.70
N ARG A 80 0.85 1.45 13.50
CA ARG A 80 1.67 0.84 14.56
C ARG A 80 2.74 1.79 15.07
N GLU A 81 3.42 2.50 14.18
CA GLU A 81 4.43 3.50 14.56
C GLU A 81 3.80 4.63 15.36
N ALA A 82 2.66 5.15 14.91
CA ALA A 82 1.92 6.18 15.63
C ALA A 82 1.44 5.67 17.01
N ALA A 83 1.01 4.41 17.11
CA ALA A 83 0.63 3.80 18.38
C ALA A 83 1.83 3.62 19.32
N ALA A 84 2.99 3.20 18.79
CA ALA A 84 4.22 3.06 19.55
C ALA A 84 4.72 4.40 20.09
N SER A 85 4.69 5.46 19.25
CA SER A 85 5.03 6.82 19.65
C SER A 85 4.11 7.33 20.78
N ARG A 86 2.79 7.18 20.64
CA ARG A 86 1.84 7.54 21.72
C ARG A 86 2.07 6.76 23.00
N ALA A 87 2.38 5.46 22.90
CA ALA A 87 2.68 4.64 24.06
C ALA A 87 3.97 5.09 24.76
N ALA A 88 5.02 5.42 23.99
CA ALA A 88 6.27 5.95 24.52
C ALA A 88 6.07 7.30 25.22
N GLU A 89 5.29 8.21 24.63
CA GLU A 89 4.92 9.49 25.25
C GLU A 89 4.14 9.29 26.56
N ALA A 90 3.19 8.35 26.59
CA ALA A 90 2.41 8.04 27.79
C ALA A 90 3.28 7.47 28.91
N VAL A 91 4.25 6.61 28.59
CA VAL A 91 5.23 6.08 29.56
C VAL A 91 6.11 7.22 30.09
N ALA A 92 6.65 8.06 29.21
CA ALA A 92 7.43 9.22 29.63
C ALA A 92 6.62 10.15 30.54
N GLU A 93 5.36 10.41 30.20
CA GLU A 93 4.48 11.23 31.04
C GLU A 93 4.22 10.59 32.41
N ALA A 94 4.06 9.27 32.48
CA ALA A 94 3.91 8.54 33.74
C ALA A 94 5.17 8.64 34.61
N ASP A 95 6.36 8.52 34.01
CA ASP A 95 7.64 8.67 34.71
C ASP A 95 7.82 10.09 35.27
N GLU A 96 7.46 11.10 34.47
CA GLU A 96 7.48 12.50 34.86
C GLU A 96 6.51 12.76 36.04
N ARG A 97 5.29 12.21 35.98
CA ARG A 97 4.33 12.25 37.10
C ARG A 97 4.89 11.58 38.35
N ALA A 98 5.55 10.43 38.22
CA ALA A 98 6.16 9.72 39.35
C ALA A 98 7.31 10.54 39.97
N GLU A 99 8.13 11.20 39.16
CA GLU A 99 9.21 12.08 39.63
C GLU A 99 8.67 13.31 40.36
N ALA A 100 7.57 13.91 39.87
CA ALA A 100 6.89 14.99 40.56
C ALA A 100 6.40 14.55 41.95
N VAL A 101 5.79 13.36 42.07
CA VAL A 101 5.36 12.82 43.39
C VAL A 101 6.56 12.62 44.31
N ARG A 102 7.67 12.05 43.81
CA ARG A 102 8.92 11.90 44.61
C ARG A 102 9.45 13.26 45.09
N THR A 103 9.41 14.27 44.23
CA THR A 103 9.82 15.63 44.56
C THR A 103 8.95 16.23 45.67
N VAL A 104 7.63 16.06 45.59
CA VAL A 104 6.70 16.51 46.63
C VAL A 104 6.99 15.81 47.95
N LEU A 105 7.14 14.49 47.94
CA LEU A 105 7.45 13.72 49.15
C LEU A 105 8.78 14.17 49.77
N GLY A 106 9.81 14.36 48.96
CA GLY A 106 11.10 14.91 49.41
C GLY A 106 10.96 16.30 50.04
N ALA A 107 10.18 17.18 49.43
CA ALA A 107 9.90 18.52 49.96
C ALA A 107 9.10 18.47 51.28
N VAL A 108 8.13 17.56 51.41
CA VAL A 108 7.40 17.31 52.65
C VAL A 108 8.37 16.90 53.74
N LEU A 109 9.16 15.84 53.51
CA LEU A 109 10.12 15.32 54.50
C LEU A 109 11.14 16.39 54.93
N ALA A 110 11.65 17.18 53.99
CA ALA A 110 12.57 18.27 54.27
C ALA A 110 11.94 19.43 55.05
N SER A 111 10.61 19.53 55.06
CA SER A 111 9.85 20.61 55.71
C SER A 111 9.19 20.19 57.02
N ILE A 112 9.33 18.92 57.45
CA ILE A 112 8.87 18.46 58.76
C ILE A 112 9.82 19.00 59.85
N GLY A 113 9.28 19.79 60.78
CA GLY A 113 9.96 20.24 61.99
C GLY A 113 9.60 19.41 63.22
N ALA A 114 10.14 19.78 64.38
CA ALA A 114 9.99 19.02 65.64
C ALA A 114 8.54 18.86 66.15
N ARG A 115 7.58 19.67 65.68
CA ARG A 115 6.17 19.60 66.10
C ARG A 115 5.16 19.66 64.95
N ALA A 116 5.54 20.16 63.76
CA ALA A 116 4.62 20.35 62.63
C ALA A 116 5.37 20.56 61.30
N LEU A 117 4.63 20.54 60.19
CA LEU A 117 5.10 20.89 58.85
C LEU A 117 5.30 22.42 58.72
N ASP A 118 6.49 22.85 58.31
CA ASP A 118 6.76 24.22 57.90
C ASP A 118 6.19 24.47 56.49
N ARG A 119 5.01 25.08 56.44
CA ARG A 119 4.29 25.37 55.20
C ARG A 119 5.06 26.30 54.27
N ARG A 120 5.81 27.26 54.81
CA ARG A 120 6.53 28.25 54.00
C ARG A 120 7.72 27.60 53.31
N ARG A 121 8.49 26.82 54.07
CA ARG A 121 9.61 26.05 53.52
C ARG A 121 9.15 25.04 52.45
N PHE A 122 8.03 24.36 52.69
CA PHE A 122 7.44 23.45 51.71
C PHE A 122 7.04 24.18 50.42
N GLN A 123 6.33 25.31 50.53
CA GLN A 123 5.90 26.11 49.39
C GLN A 123 7.09 26.63 48.57
N ASP A 124 8.16 27.08 49.21
CA ASP A 124 9.36 27.56 48.52
C ASP A 124 10.04 26.44 47.70
N LEU A 125 10.12 25.23 48.27
CA LEU A 125 10.68 24.06 47.58
C LEU A 125 9.83 23.64 46.37
N ILE A 126 8.49 23.59 46.52
CA ILE A 126 7.58 23.26 45.41
C ILE A 126 7.60 24.35 44.35
N ALA A 127 7.60 25.63 44.72
CA ALA A 127 7.66 26.73 43.76
C ALA A 127 8.95 26.72 42.95
N ARG A 128 10.07 26.31 43.56
CA ARG A 128 11.32 26.09 42.84
C ARG A 128 11.22 24.92 41.86
N ALA A 129 10.74 23.76 42.32
CA ALA A 129 10.56 22.59 41.47
C ALA A 129 9.60 22.85 40.30
N GLY A 130 8.55 23.66 40.52
CA GLY A 130 7.64 24.11 39.47
C GLY A 130 8.36 24.92 38.39
N ARG A 131 9.19 25.90 38.76
CA ARG A 131 9.95 26.69 37.77
C ARG A 131 10.96 25.87 36.95
N GLU A 132 11.42 24.75 37.50
CA GLU A 132 12.37 23.85 36.83
C GLU A 132 11.66 22.83 35.92
N ALA A 133 10.34 22.69 36.01
CA ALA A 133 9.57 21.76 35.19
C ALA A 133 9.26 22.34 33.80
N PRO A 134 9.41 21.57 32.70
CA PRO A 134 9.09 22.04 31.35
C PRO A 134 7.59 22.32 31.15
N ASP A 135 7.26 23.29 30.30
CA ASP A 135 5.87 23.67 29.96
C ASP A 135 5.25 22.83 28.83
N HIS A 136 6.06 22.05 28.12
CA HIS A 136 5.65 21.29 26.93
C HIS A 136 6.13 19.84 26.97
N GLY A 137 5.43 18.98 26.23
CA GLY A 137 5.73 17.56 26.13
C GLY A 137 5.43 16.80 27.44
N PRO A 138 5.98 15.59 27.61
CA PRO A 138 5.73 14.76 28.78
C PRO A 138 6.07 15.44 30.12
N GLY A 139 7.07 16.33 30.12
CA GLY A 139 7.48 17.09 31.31
C GLY A 139 6.43 18.08 31.83
N ALA A 140 5.49 18.51 30.98
CA ALA A 140 4.39 19.37 31.40
C ALA A 140 3.49 18.71 32.45
N ALA A 141 3.41 17.37 32.47
CA ALA A 141 2.63 16.65 33.47
C ALA A 141 3.16 16.85 34.90
N ARG A 142 4.46 17.19 35.08
CA ARG A 142 5.03 17.52 36.39
C ARG A 142 4.32 18.71 37.02
N HIS A 143 4.00 19.75 36.26
CA HIS A 143 3.34 20.96 36.77
C HIS A 143 1.99 20.64 37.41
N ALA A 144 1.16 19.85 36.71
CA ALA A 144 -0.16 19.46 37.19
C ALA A 144 -0.09 18.63 38.48
N VAL A 145 0.86 17.69 38.56
CA VAL A 145 1.06 16.85 39.75
C VAL A 145 1.61 17.66 40.92
N LEU A 146 2.64 18.49 40.71
CA LEU A 146 3.21 19.34 41.77
C LEU A 146 2.12 20.23 42.39
N LEU A 147 1.28 20.86 41.57
CA LEU A 147 0.19 21.71 42.05
C LEU A 147 -0.88 20.92 42.81
N THR A 148 -1.30 19.77 42.26
CA THR A 148 -2.36 18.94 42.85
C THR A 148 -1.93 18.36 44.20
N GLU A 149 -0.74 17.79 44.26
CA GLU A 149 -0.22 17.17 45.48
C GLU A 149 0.18 18.21 46.53
N ALA A 150 0.72 19.37 46.13
CA ALA A 150 0.99 20.45 47.09
C ALA A 150 -0.30 20.99 47.72
N ARG A 151 -1.40 21.10 46.97
CA ARG A 151 -2.71 21.47 47.50
C ARG A 151 -3.21 20.46 48.52
N ARG A 152 -3.08 19.15 48.22
CA ARG A 152 -3.44 18.07 49.16
C ARG A 152 -2.66 18.15 50.46
N VAL A 153 -1.34 18.32 50.40
CA VAL A 153 -0.46 18.47 51.58
C VAL A 153 -0.85 19.69 52.42
N LEU A 154 -1.21 20.80 51.78
CA LEU A 154 -1.61 22.04 52.46
C LEU A 154 -3.07 22.02 52.97
N GLY A 155 -3.84 20.96 52.69
CA GLY A 155 -5.25 20.85 53.05
C GLY A 155 -6.16 21.79 52.26
N ILE A 156 -5.73 22.25 51.09
CA ILE A 156 -6.51 23.11 50.20
C ILE A 156 -7.37 22.21 49.31
N PRO A 157 -8.70 22.40 49.25
CA PRO A 157 -9.56 21.58 48.40
C PRO A 157 -9.09 21.67 46.94
N SER A 158 -8.75 20.53 46.35
CA SER A 158 -8.50 20.43 44.93
C SER A 158 -9.86 20.55 44.23
N GLN A 159 -10.13 21.66 43.55
CA GLN A 159 -11.30 21.72 42.68
C GLN A 159 -11.13 20.63 41.62
N GLY A 160 -12.03 19.65 41.65
CA GLY A 160 -12.05 18.53 40.73
C GLY A 160 -12.19 19.04 39.31
N SER A 161 -11.35 18.49 38.44
CA SER A 161 -11.61 18.43 37.01
C SER A 161 -12.27 17.10 36.68
#